data_AF-A0A1D6NX74-F1
#
_entry.id   AF-A0A1D6NX74-F1
#
_cell.length_a   1.000
_cell.length_b   1.000
_cell.length_c   1.000
_cell.angle_alpha   90.00
_cell.angle_beta   90.00
_cell.angle_gamma   90.00
#
_symmetry.space_group_name_H-M   'P 1'
#
loop_
_entity.id
_entity.type
_entity.pdbx_description
1 polymer ?
#
loop_
_entity_poly.entity_id
_entity_poly.type
_entity_poly.pdbx_seq_one_letter_code
_entity_poly.pdbx_strand_id
1 'polypeptide(L)'
;MPDHQIAAMEPDPIAVGASSSPARASELYRECGRPQPASDALAKGASALEEKSPEEAIKMYDEACSVLEEDGKEQMAFDLYHAAAALYIKMVKYSDAGALFLRLGSAADKCNAINSQCKAYLSAIIIYLYTHDF
;
A
#
# COMPACT_ATOMS: atom_id res chain seq x y z
N MET A 1 -31.83 36.15 21.83
CA MET A 1 -30.41 36.26 21.48
C MET A 1 -29.76 34.92 21.79
N PRO A 2 -29.33 34.13 20.78
CA PRO A 2 -28.69 32.84 21.00
C PRO A 2 -27.17 32.98 21.05
N ASP A 3 -26.54 32.38 22.06
CA ASP A 3 -25.09 32.16 22.09
C ASP A 3 -24.76 30.79 21.49
N HIS A 4 -23.76 30.81 20.61
CA HIS A 4 -23.15 29.66 19.97
C HIS A 4 -22.52 28.72 21.01
N GLN A 5 -22.96 27.46 21.03
CA GLN A 5 -22.09 26.34 21.38
C GLN A 5 -21.90 25.46 20.15
N ILE A 6 -20.64 25.41 19.74
CA ILE A 6 -20.08 24.70 18.60
C ILE A 6 -20.35 23.21 18.82
N ALA A 7 -21.31 22.67 18.06
CA ALA A 7 -21.47 21.23 17.93
C ALA A 7 -20.17 20.67 17.35
N ALA A 8 -19.59 19.69 18.04
CA ALA A 8 -18.56 18.84 17.47
C ALA A 8 -19.10 18.30 16.15
N MET A 9 -18.52 18.76 15.05
CA MET A 9 -18.81 18.32 13.71
C MET A 9 -18.20 16.92 13.59
N GLU A 10 -18.96 15.91 14.01
CA GLU A 10 -18.69 14.55 13.57
C GLU A 10 -18.71 14.57 12.03
N PRO A 11 -17.63 14.14 11.35
CA PRO A 11 -17.62 14.19 9.90
C PRO A 11 -18.67 13.23 9.34
N ASP A 12 -19.58 13.79 8.54
CA ASP A 12 -20.75 13.13 7.95
C ASP A 12 -20.40 11.80 7.24
N PRO A 13 -21.23 10.75 7.42
CA PRO A 13 -21.06 9.45 6.75
C PRO A 13 -21.46 9.45 5.25
N ILE A 14 -21.49 10.61 4.57
CA ILE A 14 -22.07 10.76 3.20
C ILE A 14 -21.04 11.23 2.15
N ALA A 15 -19.74 11.04 2.37
CA ALA A 15 -18.75 11.12 1.27
C ALA A 15 -18.61 9.79 0.49
N VAL A 16 -19.50 8.82 0.74
CA VAL A 16 -19.60 7.55 0.01
C VAL A 16 -20.69 7.70 -1.05
N GLY A 17 -20.36 8.35 -2.17
CA GLY A 17 -21.32 8.52 -3.25
C GLY A 17 -20.80 9.31 -4.44
N ALA A 18 -20.33 8.58 -5.45
CA ALA A 18 -20.13 9.00 -6.84
C ALA A 18 -18.91 9.91 -7.18
N SER A 19 -17.98 9.34 -7.96
CA SER A 19 -17.07 9.97 -8.96
C SER A 19 -15.58 10.23 -8.65
N SER A 20 -15.04 10.00 -7.45
CA SER A 20 -13.58 10.17 -7.24
C SER A 20 -12.83 8.87 -7.54
N SER A 21 -11.95 8.87 -8.55
CA SER A 21 -10.96 7.81 -8.72
C SER A 21 -10.18 7.61 -7.40
N PRO A 22 -9.76 6.37 -7.04
CA PRO A 22 -8.95 6.12 -5.84
C PRO A 22 -7.73 7.06 -5.73
N ALA A 23 -7.13 7.37 -6.89
CA ALA A 23 -6.06 8.36 -7.03
C ALA A 23 -6.49 9.77 -6.59
N ARG A 24 -7.67 10.24 -7.01
CA ARG A 24 -8.17 11.57 -6.62
C ARG A 24 -8.49 11.65 -5.13
N ALA A 25 -9.00 10.57 -4.55
CA ALA A 25 -9.22 10.51 -3.10
C ALA A 25 -7.90 10.55 -2.33
N SER A 26 -6.89 9.78 -2.79
CA SER A 26 -5.55 9.77 -2.21
C SER A 26 -4.90 11.16 -2.20
N GLU A 27 -4.97 11.87 -3.33
CA GLU A 27 -4.40 13.20 -3.48
C GLU A 27 -4.98 14.19 -2.47
N LEU A 28 -6.31 14.20 -2.32
CA LEU A 28 -7.00 15.06 -1.33
C LEU A 28 -6.61 14.74 0.12
N TYR A 29 -6.48 13.46 0.46
CA TYR A 29 -6.02 13.08 1.79
C TYR A 29 -4.57 13.50 2.04
N ARG A 30 -3.70 13.42 1.02
CA ARG A 30 -2.31 13.85 1.09
C ARG A 30 -2.20 15.37 1.24
N GLU A 31 -3.01 16.14 0.54
CA GLU A 31 -3.14 17.60 0.72
C GLU A 31 -3.55 17.99 2.16
N CYS A 32 -4.31 17.13 2.83
CA CYS A 32 -4.72 17.32 4.22
C CYS A 32 -3.70 16.79 5.25
N GLY A 33 -2.51 16.31 4.83
CA GLY A 33 -1.51 15.71 5.71
C GLY A 33 -1.97 14.38 6.32
N ARG A 34 -2.83 13.63 5.63
CA ARG A 34 -3.40 12.35 6.08
C ARG A 34 -2.89 11.19 5.19
N PRO A 35 -1.63 10.76 5.35
CA PRO A 35 -1.02 9.76 4.46
C PRO A 35 -1.63 8.36 4.63
N GLN A 36 -2.06 7.98 5.84
CA GLN A 36 -2.71 6.67 6.04
C GLN A 36 -4.04 6.56 5.27
N PRO A 37 -5.01 7.47 5.42
CA PRO A 37 -6.21 7.47 4.59
C PRO A 37 -5.95 7.54 3.07
N ALA A 38 -4.89 8.25 2.67
CA ALA A 38 -4.48 8.30 1.26
C ALA A 38 -4.05 6.92 0.75
N SER A 39 -3.17 6.24 1.50
CA SER A 39 -2.73 4.88 1.21
C SER A 39 -3.89 3.88 1.22
N ASP A 40 -4.78 3.95 2.21
CA ASP A 40 -5.95 3.05 2.33
C ASP A 40 -6.91 3.20 1.13
N ALA A 41 -7.08 4.43 0.62
CA ALA A 41 -7.90 4.67 -0.57
C ALA A 41 -7.29 4.01 -1.81
N LEU A 42 -5.98 4.12 -1.99
CA LEU A 42 -5.25 3.46 -3.08
C LEU A 42 -5.30 1.94 -2.96
N ALA A 43 -5.07 1.38 -1.77
CA ALA A 43 -5.11 -0.05 -1.52
C ALA A 43 -6.51 -0.66 -1.79
N LYS A 44 -7.57 0.08 -1.43
CA LYS A 44 -8.95 -0.31 -1.80
C LYS A 44 -9.18 -0.27 -3.31
N GLY A 45 -8.62 0.73 -4.00
CA GLY A 45 -8.64 0.79 -5.45
C GLY A 45 -7.91 -0.38 -6.10
N ALA A 46 -6.72 -0.70 -5.60
CA ALA A 46 -5.87 -1.78 -6.07
C ALA A 46 -6.58 -3.15 -5.95
N SER A 47 -7.09 -3.47 -4.76
CA SER A 47 -7.79 -4.75 -4.51
C SER A 47 -9.01 -4.96 -5.42
N ALA A 48 -9.74 -3.89 -5.77
CA ALA A 48 -10.87 -3.97 -6.70
C ALA A 48 -10.44 -4.23 -8.17
N LEU A 49 -9.18 -4.01 -8.50
CA LEU A 49 -8.62 -4.15 -9.85
C LEU A 49 -7.80 -5.43 -10.06
N GLU A 50 -7.46 -6.19 -9.02
CA GLU A 50 -6.54 -7.34 -9.12
C GLU A 50 -6.92 -8.36 -10.21
N GLU A 51 -8.22 -8.67 -10.35
CA GLU A 51 -8.68 -9.64 -11.36
C GLU A 51 -8.87 -9.02 -12.76
N LYS A 52 -9.17 -7.72 -12.84
CA LYS A 52 -9.53 -7.05 -14.11
C LYS A 52 -8.33 -6.42 -14.80
N SER A 53 -7.44 -5.84 -14.01
CA SER A 53 -6.29 -5.05 -14.44
C SER A 53 -5.17 -5.16 -13.40
N PRO A 54 -4.51 -6.33 -13.31
CA PRO A 54 -3.52 -6.59 -12.28
C PRO A 54 -2.32 -5.65 -12.34
N GLU A 55 -1.94 -5.16 -13.53
CA GLU A 55 -0.86 -4.18 -13.67
C GLU A 55 -1.20 -2.81 -13.09
N GLU A 56 -2.46 -2.37 -13.20
CA GLU A 56 -2.92 -1.13 -12.57
C GLU A 56 -3.05 -1.30 -11.05
N ALA A 57 -3.52 -2.47 -10.59
CA ALA A 57 -3.54 -2.79 -9.16
C ALA A 57 -2.14 -2.72 -8.53
N ILE A 58 -1.12 -3.28 -9.21
CA ILE A 58 0.28 -3.20 -8.78
C ILE A 58 0.73 -1.74 -8.65
N LYS A 59 0.46 -0.89 -9.65
CA LYS A 59 0.83 0.54 -9.59
C LYS A 59 0.17 1.25 -8.41
N MET A 60 -1.09 0.94 -8.12
CA MET A 60 -1.80 1.52 -6.98
C MET A 60 -1.24 1.04 -5.64
N TYR A 61 -0.89 -0.25 -5.51
CA TYR A 61 -0.21 -0.74 -4.31
C TYR A 61 1.17 -0.10 -4.12
N ASP A 62 1.94 0.08 -5.20
CA ASP A 62 3.25 0.72 -5.16
C ASP A 62 3.16 2.19 -4.70
N GLU A 63 2.18 2.93 -5.23
CA GLU A 63 1.89 4.29 -4.78
C GLU A 63 1.43 4.31 -3.31
N ALA A 64 0.59 3.36 -2.90
CA ALA A 64 0.11 3.24 -1.52
C ALA A 64 1.26 2.98 -0.53
N CYS A 65 2.23 2.13 -0.88
CA CYS A 65 3.45 1.92 -0.10
C CYS A 65 4.28 3.21 -0.01
N SER A 66 4.49 3.87 -1.15
CA SER A 66 5.32 5.08 -1.25
C SER A 66 4.77 6.22 -0.39
N VAL A 67 3.44 6.41 -0.36
CA VAL A 67 2.78 7.39 0.52
C VAL A 67 3.08 7.17 2.00
N LEU A 68 3.19 5.91 2.44
CA LEU A 68 3.51 5.58 3.83
C LEU A 68 5.01 5.69 4.12
N GLU A 69 5.85 5.28 3.18
CA GLU A 69 7.30 5.39 3.29
C GLU A 69 7.76 6.85 3.38
N GLU A 70 7.18 7.74 2.59
CA GLU A 70 7.50 9.18 2.60
C GLU A 70 7.20 9.84 3.97
N ASP A 71 6.24 9.29 4.73
CA ASP A 71 5.86 9.79 6.06
C ASP A 71 6.53 9.01 7.22
N GLY A 72 7.48 8.12 6.92
CA GLY A 72 8.16 7.29 7.93
C GLY A 72 7.25 6.25 8.59
N LYS A 73 6.20 5.84 7.88
CA LYS A 73 5.20 4.85 8.32
C LYS A 73 5.39 3.52 7.61
N GLU A 74 6.63 3.13 7.33
CA GLU A 74 6.97 1.93 6.56
C GLU A 74 6.30 0.65 7.10
N GLN A 75 6.16 0.52 8.42
CA GLN A 75 5.53 -0.64 9.04
C GLN A 75 4.07 -0.83 8.59
N MET A 76 3.36 0.26 8.29
CA MET A 76 1.96 0.22 7.83
C MET A 76 1.85 -0.27 6.37
N ALA A 77 2.96 -0.24 5.61
CA ALA A 77 3.00 -0.70 4.22
C ALA A 77 3.24 -2.22 4.07
N PHE A 78 3.52 -2.95 5.16
CA PHE A 78 3.89 -4.37 5.08
C PHE A 78 2.82 -5.23 4.41
N ASP A 79 1.55 -5.03 4.78
CA ASP A 79 0.44 -5.78 4.18
C ASP A 79 0.27 -5.45 2.69
N LEU A 80 0.57 -4.21 2.30
CA LEU A 80 0.49 -3.75 0.91
C LEU A 80 1.58 -4.38 0.04
N TYR A 81 2.82 -4.47 0.55
CA TYR A 81 3.87 -5.20 -0.14
C TYR A 81 3.52 -6.68 -0.32
N HIS A 82 2.93 -7.31 0.69
CA HIS A 82 2.51 -8.70 0.59
C HIS A 82 1.41 -8.89 -0.46
N ALA A 83 0.43 -7.99 -0.52
CA ALA A 83 -0.63 -8.01 -1.53
C ALA A 83 -0.04 -7.86 -2.96
N ALA A 84 0.82 -6.87 -3.17
CA ALA A 84 1.48 -6.67 -4.46
C ALA A 84 2.39 -7.85 -4.84
N ALA A 85 3.15 -8.42 -3.90
CA ALA A 85 4.00 -9.58 -4.13
C ALA A 85 3.18 -10.81 -4.56
N ALA A 86 2.05 -11.06 -3.89
CA ALA A 86 1.14 -12.15 -4.26
C ALA A 86 0.63 -11.99 -5.70
N LEU A 87 0.34 -10.75 -6.11
CA LEU A 87 -0.11 -10.45 -7.47
C LEU A 87 1.00 -10.65 -8.50
N TYR A 88 2.22 -10.17 -8.24
CA TYR A 88 3.38 -10.45 -9.09
C TYR A 88 3.62 -11.95 -9.29
N ILE A 89 3.52 -12.75 -8.21
CA ILE A 89 3.65 -14.21 -8.26
C ILE A 89 2.53 -14.83 -9.10
N LYS A 90 1.28 -14.41 -8.91
CA LYS A 90 0.13 -14.88 -9.71
C LYS A 90 0.30 -14.57 -11.20
N MET A 91 0.95 -13.45 -11.53
CA MET A 91 1.31 -13.06 -12.89
C MET A 91 2.60 -13.70 -13.41
N VAL A 92 3.25 -14.57 -12.63
CA VAL A 92 4.52 -15.24 -13.01
C VAL A 92 5.67 -14.22 -13.20
N LYS A 93 5.54 -13.01 -12.64
CA LYS A 93 6.55 -11.94 -12.64
C LYS A 93 7.47 -12.06 -11.43
N TYR A 94 8.19 -13.18 -11.36
CA TYR A 94 8.97 -13.55 -10.18
C TYR A 94 10.11 -12.59 -9.86
N SER A 95 10.82 -12.07 -10.86
CA SER A 95 11.91 -11.11 -10.62
C SER A 95 11.41 -9.82 -9.95
N ASP A 96 10.22 -9.34 -10.34
CA ASP A 96 9.58 -8.18 -9.73
C ASP A 96 9.12 -8.47 -8.29
N ALA A 97 8.55 -9.67 -8.05
CA ALA A 97 8.20 -10.11 -6.70
C ALA A 97 9.43 -10.18 -5.77
N GLY A 98 10.56 -10.70 -6.29
CA GLY A 98 11.82 -10.73 -5.55
C GLY A 98 12.31 -9.33 -5.18
N ALA A 99 12.29 -8.40 -6.14
CA ALA A 99 12.66 -7.01 -5.90
C ALA A 99 11.76 -6.34 -4.86
N LEU A 100 10.46 -6.63 -4.88
CA LEU A 100 9.51 -6.11 -3.91
C LEU A 100 9.79 -6.63 -2.49
N PHE A 101 10.15 -7.91 -2.34
CA PHE A 101 10.56 -8.46 -1.04
C PHE A 101 11.88 -7.88 -0.53
N LEU A 102 12.82 -7.51 -1.41
CA LEU A 102 14.02 -6.75 -1.01
C LEU A 102 13.64 -5.37 -0.45
N ARG A 103 12.70 -4.66 -1.10
CA ARG A 103 12.17 -3.38 -0.60
C ARG A 103 11.47 -3.55 0.75
N LEU A 104 10.62 -4.58 0.91
CA LEU A 104 10.00 -4.92 2.20
C LEU A 104 11.05 -5.17 3.28
N GLY A 105 12.12 -5.91 2.97
CA GLY A 105 13.22 -6.16 3.90
C GLY A 105 13.91 -4.88 4.37
N SER A 106 14.13 -3.93 3.46
CA SER A 106 14.68 -2.61 3.80
C SER A 106 13.71 -1.78 4.64
N ALA A 107 12.43 -1.77 4.31
CA ALA A 107 11.39 -1.12 5.10
C ALA A 107 11.31 -1.72 6.53
N ALA A 108 11.40 -3.04 6.66
CA ALA A 108 11.41 -3.73 7.94
C ALA A 108 12.63 -3.43 8.80
N ASP A 109 13.80 -3.24 8.17
CA ASP A 109 15.03 -2.82 8.85
C ASP A 109 14.85 -1.45 9.53
N LYS A 110 14.29 -0.47 8.81
CA LYS A 110 14.01 0.87 9.36
C LYS A 110 13.09 0.83 10.58
N CYS A 111 12.15 -0.12 10.60
CA CYS A 111 11.23 -0.31 11.72
C CYS A 111 11.80 -1.18 12.86
N ASN A 112 13.06 -1.63 12.79
CA ASN A 112 13.66 -2.64 13.69
C ASN A 112 12.83 -3.93 13.78
N ALA A 113 12.12 -4.29 12.71
CA ALA A 113 11.23 -5.45 12.64
C ALA A 113 11.98 -6.69 12.15
N ILE A 114 12.94 -7.20 12.94
CA ILE A 114 13.87 -8.28 12.58
C ILE A 114 13.16 -9.52 12.01
N ASN A 115 12.05 -9.93 12.62
CA ASN A 115 11.30 -11.10 12.13
C ASN A 115 10.73 -10.89 10.72
N SER A 116 10.19 -9.71 10.44
CA SER A 116 9.66 -9.36 9.12
C SER A 116 10.79 -9.23 8.11
N GLN A 117 11.89 -8.59 8.49
CA GLN A 117 13.10 -8.44 7.68
C GLN A 117 13.65 -9.80 7.23
N CYS A 118 13.87 -10.74 8.17
CA CYS A 118 14.37 -12.07 7.87
C CYS A 118 13.45 -12.83 6.90
N LYS A 119 12.14 -12.76 7.11
CA LYS A 119 11.16 -13.40 6.21
C LYS A 119 11.18 -12.78 4.82
N ALA A 120 11.27 -11.45 4.73
CA ALA A 120 11.33 -10.73 3.47
C ALA A 120 12.55 -11.16 2.63
N TYR A 121 13.75 -11.11 3.22
CA TYR A 121 14.96 -11.50 2.51
C TYR A 121 14.99 -12.99 2.17
N LEU A 122 14.49 -13.86 3.06
CA LEU A 122 14.35 -15.28 2.74
C LEU A 122 13.41 -15.51 1.55
N SER A 123 12.27 -14.82 1.50
CA SER A 123 11.34 -14.87 0.35
C SER A 123 12.02 -14.42 -0.94
N ALA A 124 12.77 -13.32 -0.92
CA ALA A 124 13.52 -12.85 -2.08
C ALA A 124 14.55 -13.89 -2.56
N ILE A 125 15.32 -14.49 -1.65
CA ILE A 125 16.30 -15.55 -1.97
C ILE A 125 15.62 -16.74 -2.64
N ILE A 126 14.52 -17.24 -2.05
CA ILE A 126 13.78 -18.40 -2.60
C ILE A 126 13.29 -18.09 -4.01
N ILE A 127 12.74 -16.89 -4.22
CA ILE A 127 12.26 -16.47 -5.54
C ILE A 127 13.40 -16.39 -6.54
N TYR A 128 14.54 -15.79 -6.18
CA TYR A 128 15.67 -15.68 -7.11
C TYR A 128 16.30 -17.02 -7.46
N LEU A 129 16.42 -17.93 -6.48
CA LEU A 129 16.84 -19.31 -6.75
C LEU A 129 15.88 -19.98 -7.75
N TYR A 130 14.57 -19.90 -7.50
CA TYR A 130 13.57 -20.42 -8.43
C TYR A 130 13.68 -19.82 -9.84
N THR A 131 13.95 -18.52 -9.99
CA THR A 131 14.05 -17.89 -11.32
C THR A 131 15.33 -18.22 -12.10
N HIS A 132 16.41 -18.59 -11.42
CA HIS A 132 17.70 -18.88 -12.04
C HIS A 132 18.00 -20.38 -12.17
N ASP A 133 17.15 -21.25 -11.60
CA ASP A 133 17.28 -22.70 -11.65
C ASP A 133 16.52 -23.37 -12.83
N PHE A 134 15.85 -22.61 -13.71
CA PHE A 134 15.20 -23.08 -14.94
C PHE A 134 15.81 -22.45 -16.20
#